data_AF-W5SWY6-F1
#
_entry.id   AF-W5SWY6-F1
#
_cell.length_a   1.000
_cell.length_b   1.000
_cell.length_c   1.000
_cell.angle_alpha   90.00
_cell.angle_beta   90.00
_cell.angle_gamma   90.00
#
_symmetry.space_group_name_H-M   'P 1'
#
loop_
_entity.id
_entity.type
_entity.pdbx_description
1 polymer ?
#
loop_
_entity_poly.entity_id
_entity_poly.type
_entity_poly.pdbx_seq_one_letter_code
_entity_poly.pdbx_strand_id
1 'polypeptide(L)'
;MLTGEGMDVKLKKLLEDFGLLDDEKKVVVYMLGFLTDPTLEPARSKTYNDSEFYNLLNSTSLFHLKIVISNIQVNIMMQAEIQSIIEKIRLNKFREELINEFESVSFRYKESLKYLFKDEYINDLTGVNIAARQKDYEPDFMKVKNRAIRVLDVENLLTGLLPEEKSIIDKLRSSATALDTGDIPYRTYNSYEFDKLLVGLGCDRVKEMIKVHLDILNRLNEAQLAIQDVKNYDERETLQKEFDKYYDDYYSGIKARFNILGEFDEEKLNRVYVQAIGDIYSSNFIRLKDTARNFENIELLYNDELSEDESEIIDNIRLIVTNPDIGRHRGTINARQFDLLLGGLDIHKIRDIIKFHLSTNAIMPEIEVLIEKVKKEESRNQLRNVFFPYKSRYQARLKSFFSKSSDYLYRRVMKNNNYFIPSYD
;
A
#
# COMPACT_ATOMS: atom_id res chain seq x y z
N MET A 1 24.36 -15.26 75.31
CA MET A 1 24.63 -16.51 74.58
C MET A 1 23.92 -16.45 73.24
N LEU A 2 24.70 -16.61 72.17
CA LEU A 2 24.35 -16.92 70.77
C LEU A 2 23.32 -16.02 70.07
N THR A 3 23.81 -14.95 69.44
CA THR A 3 23.21 -14.37 68.24
C THR A 3 23.17 -15.46 67.16
N GLY A 4 22.01 -16.06 66.93
CA GLY A 4 21.83 -17.02 65.85
C GLY A 4 22.17 -16.38 64.52
N GLU A 5 23.03 -17.03 63.74
CA GLU A 5 23.34 -16.64 62.36
C GLU A 5 22.03 -16.61 61.54
N GLY A 6 21.75 -15.47 60.90
CA GLY A 6 20.53 -15.28 60.11
C GLY A 6 20.46 -16.24 58.91
N MET A 7 19.24 -16.58 58.47
CA MET A 7 19.04 -17.58 57.40
C MET A 7 19.72 -17.20 56.09
N ASP A 8 19.78 -15.91 55.74
CA ASP A 8 20.49 -15.42 54.56
C ASP A 8 21.99 -15.74 54.61
N VAL A 9 22.61 -15.61 55.79
CA VAL A 9 24.04 -15.89 56.00
C VAL A 9 24.29 -17.40 55.90
N LYS A 10 23.40 -18.22 56.48
CA LYS A 10 23.47 -19.69 56.38
C LYS A 10 23.31 -20.16 54.94
N LEU A 11 22.33 -19.65 54.21
CA LEU A 11 22.11 -20.00 52.81
C LEU A 11 23.34 -19.61 51.97
N LYS A 12 23.87 -18.39 52.13
CA LYS A 12 25.07 -17.95 51.41
C LYS A 12 26.26 -18.88 51.64
N LYS A 13 26.51 -19.25 52.90
CA LYS A 13 27.59 -20.17 53.26
C LYS A 13 27.39 -21.56 52.63
N LEU A 14 26.17 -22.09 52.64
CA LEU A 14 25.85 -23.35 51.98
C LEU A 14 26.13 -23.32 50.47
N LEU A 15 25.78 -22.22 49.79
CA LEU A 15 26.06 -22.07 48.36
C LEU A 15 27.57 -21.93 48.06
N GLU A 16 28.34 -21.34 48.98
CA GLU A 16 29.81 -21.28 48.93
C GLU A 16 30.44 -22.66 49.17
N ASP A 17 29.96 -23.42 50.16
CA ASP A 17 30.40 -24.79 50.46
C ASP A 17 30.14 -25.74 49.28
N PHE A 18 29.04 -25.52 48.54
CA PHE A 18 28.75 -26.22 47.29
C PHE A 18 29.61 -25.78 46.09
N GLY A 19 30.40 -24.71 46.22
CA GLY A 19 31.25 -24.20 45.15
C GLY A 19 30.44 -23.74 43.93
N LEU A 20 29.23 -23.21 44.14
CA LEU A 20 28.38 -22.74 43.03
C LEU A 20 28.95 -21.46 42.41
N LEU A 21 28.87 -21.36 41.09
CA LEU A 21 29.20 -20.15 40.34
C LEU A 21 28.14 -19.07 40.59
N ASP A 22 28.47 -17.81 40.32
CA ASP A 22 27.56 -16.70 40.58
C ASP A 22 26.25 -16.78 39.77
N ASP A 23 26.29 -17.29 38.54
CA ASP A 23 25.07 -17.54 37.76
C ASP A 23 24.26 -18.72 38.31
N GLU A 24 24.90 -19.78 38.82
CA GLU A 24 24.21 -20.88 39.50
C GLU A 24 23.52 -20.38 40.78
N LYS A 25 24.17 -19.50 41.55
CA LYS A 25 23.58 -18.87 42.74
C LYS A 25 22.33 -18.05 42.39
N LYS A 26 22.32 -17.32 41.27
CA LYS A 26 21.13 -16.58 40.81
C LYS A 26 19.96 -17.51 40.53
N VAL A 27 20.20 -18.70 39.98
CA VAL A 27 19.16 -19.72 39.77
C VAL A 27 18.59 -20.21 41.11
N VAL A 28 19.45 -20.42 42.11
CA VAL A 28 18.97 -20.79 43.46
C VAL A 28 18.14 -19.69 44.10
N VAL A 29 18.50 -18.42 43.92
CA VAL A 29 17.68 -17.27 44.37
C VAL A 29 16.34 -17.22 43.62
N TYR A 30 16.33 -17.50 42.32
CA TYR A 30 15.10 -17.63 41.54
C TYR A 30 14.21 -18.77 42.07
N MET A 31 14.81 -19.92 42.40
CA MET A 31 14.12 -21.06 43.01
C MET A 31 13.50 -20.70 44.36
N LEU A 32 14.28 -20.06 45.24
CA LEU A 32 13.79 -19.56 46.52
C LEU A 32 12.54 -18.70 46.28
N GLY A 33 12.62 -17.73 45.36
CA GLY A 33 11.53 -16.81 45.06
C GLY A 33 10.20 -17.49 44.73
N PHE A 34 10.18 -18.53 43.89
CA PHE A 34 8.90 -19.20 43.56
C PHE A 34 8.49 -20.29 44.57
N LEU A 35 9.43 -20.90 45.30
CA LEU A 35 9.13 -21.95 46.28
C LEU A 35 8.58 -21.38 47.58
N THR A 36 8.97 -20.15 47.94
CA THR A 36 8.49 -19.47 49.16
C THR A 36 7.34 -18.50 48.90
N ASP A 37 6.93 -18.30 47.64
CA ASP A 37 5.83 -17.40 47.29
C ASP A 37 4.47 -18.06 47.53
N PRO A 38 3.65 -17.57 48.50
CA PRO A 38 2.34 -18.13 48.81
C PRO A 38 1.27 -17.84 47.73
N THR A 39 1.52 -16.92 46.80
CA THR A 39 0.56 -16.59 45.73
C THR A 39 0.58 -17.60 44.58
N LEU A 40 1.68 -18.34 44.45
CA LEU A 40 1.85 -19.45 43.50
C LEU A 40 1.28 -20.76 44.08
N GLU A 41 0.04 -20.79 44.55
CA GLU A 41 -0.56 -22.00 45.13
C GLU A 41 -1.50 -22.71 44.13
N PRO A 42 -0.99 -23.58 43.23
CA PRO A 42 -1.86 -24.58 42.64
C PRO A 42 -2.38 -25.45 43.79
N ALA A 43 -3.65 -25.86 43.70
CA ALA A 43 -4.24 -26.80 44.63
C ALA A 43 -3.29 -28.01 44.79
N ARG A 44 -2.64 -28.12 45.96
CA ARG A 44 -1.69 -29.18 46.38
C ARG A 44 -0.18 -28.92 46.20
N SER A 45 0.30 -27.68 45.99
CA SER A 45 1.74 -27.36 46.15
C SER A 45 2.14 -27.09 47.61
N LYS A 46 3.45 -27.15 47.90
CA LYS A 46 4.04 -26.74 49.18
C LYS A 46 4.66 -25.35 49.03
N THR A 47 4.30 -24.44 49.93
CA THR A 47 4.99 -23.15 50.10
C THR A 47 6.03 -23.32 51.20
N TYR A 48 7.31 -23.23 50.84
CA TYR A 48 8.43 -23.40 51.76
C TYR A 48 8.64 -22.11 52.57
N ASN A 49 9.05 -22.25 53.84
CA ASN A 49 9.73 -21.18 54.54
C ASN A 49 11.26 -21.27 54.34
N ASP A 50 12.01 -20.23 54.73
CA ASP A 50 13.47 -20.16 54.55
C ASP A 50 14.21 -21.36 55.15
N SER A 51 13.76 -21.85 56.32
CA SER A 51 14.38 -23.00 56.98
C SER A 51 14.10 -24.30 56.24
N GLU A 52 12.88 -24.48 55.73
CA GLU A 52 12.52 -25.65 54.92
C GLU A 52 13.26 -25.65 53.58
N PHE A 53 13.37 -24.50 52.92
CA PHE A 53 14.14 -24.37 51.68
C PHE A 53 15.63 -24.64 51.90
N TYR A 54 16.23 -24.11 52.97
CA TYR A 54 17.60 -24.43 53.35
C TYR A 54 17.80 -25.94 53.55
N ASN A 55 16.89 -26.60 54.28
CA ASN A 55 16.95 -28.04 54.52
C ASN A 55 16.76 -28.86 53.24
N LEU A 56 15.92 -28.41 52.31
CA LEU A 56 15.76 -29.00 50.99
C LEU A 56 17.09 -28.97 50.21
N LEU A 57 17.77 -27.82 50.17
CA LEU A 57 19.06 -27.70 49.50
C LEU A 57 20.14 -28.54 50.17
N ASN A 58 20.23 -28.49 51.51
CA ASN A 58 21.24 -29.21 52.29
C ASN A 58 21.07 -30.74 52.23
N SER A 59 19.84 -31.23 52.01
CA SER A 59 19.57 -32.66 51.82
C SER A 59 19.74 -33.13 50.37
N THR A 60 19.85 -32.19 49.40
CA THR A 60 20.06 -32.50 47.98
C THR A 60 21.56 -32.61 47.68
N SER A 61 22.00 -33.71 47.07
CA SER A 61 23.41 -33.85 46.65
C SER A 61 23.79 -32.78 45.62
N LEU A 62 25.04 -32.31 45.66
CA LEU A 62 25.56 -31.31 44.71
C LEU A 62 25.33 -31.69 43.24
N PHE A 63 25.50 -32.96 42.88
CA PHE A 63 25.27 -33.45 41.51
C PHE A 63 23.83 -33.22 41.05
N HIS A 64 22.84 -33.61 41.87
CA HIS A 64 21.42 -33.42 41.56
C HIS A 64 21.04 -31.93 41.56
N LEU A 65 21.57 -31.15 42.51
CA LEU A 65 21.34 -29.71 42.55
C LEU A 65 21.85 -29.01 41.28
N LYS A 66 23.05 -29.39 40.79
CA LYS A 66 23.58 -28.85 39.52
C LYS A 66 22.70 -29.20 38.33
N ILE A 67 22.16 -30.43 38.27
CA ILE A 67 21.22 -30.82 37.21
C ILE A 67 19.95 -29.96 37.25
N VAL A 68 19.37 -29.74 38.43
CA VAL A 68 18.18 -28.88 38.62
C VAL A 68 18.48 -27.46 38.16
N ILE A 69 19.60 -26.89 38.63
CA ILE A 69 20.07 -25.54 38.29
C ILE A 69 20.23 -25.40 36.78
N SER A 70 20.93 -26.32 36.11
CA SER A 70 21.17 -26.22 34.67
C SER A 70 19.88 -26.20 33.86
N ASN A 71 18.87 -27.01 34.22
CA ASN A 71 17.60 -27.04 33.48
C ASN A 71 16.78 -25.75 33.68
N ILE A 72 16.72 -25.23 34.91
CA ILE A 72 16.02 -23.95 35.19
C ILE A 72 16.75 -22.79 34.51
N GLN A 73 18.09 -22.82 34.48
CA GLN A 73 18.92 -21.78 33.88
C GLN A 73 18.58 -21.53 32.40
N VAL A 74 18.33 -22.59 31.62
CA VAL A 74 17.96 -22.44 30.19
C VAL A 74 16.68 -21.60 30.04
N ASN A 75 15.69 -21.82 30.90
CA ASN A 75 14.46 -21.05 30.86
C ASN A 75 14.66 -19.59 31.35
N ILE A 76 15.47 -19.37 32.39
CA ILE A 76 15.83 -18.01 32.83
C ILE A 76 16.50 -17.22 31.70
N MET A 77 17.41 -17.85 30.97
CA MET A 77 18.07 -17.21 29.81
C MET A 77 17.08 -16.84 28.71
N MET A 78 16.12 -17.73 28.41
CA MET A 78 15.05 -17.47 27.44
C MET A 78 14.14 -16.31 27.89
N GLN A 79 13.75 -16.29 29.17
CA GLN A 79 12.95 -15.22 29.76
C GLN A 79 13.68 -13.87 29.69
N ALA A 80 14.98 -13.85 30.01
CA ALA A 80 15.80 -12.65 29.93
C ALA A 80 15.92 -12.12 28.49
N GLU A 81 16.06 -13.01 27.50
CA GLU A 81 16.07 -12.63 26.09
C GLU A 81 14.74 -11.97 25.69
N ILE A 82 13.61 -12.59 26.02
CA ILE A 82 12.27 -12.06 25.72
C ILE A 82 12.07 -10.69 26.36
N GLN A 83 12.41 -10.56 27.65
CA GLN A 83 12.33 -9.31 28.38
C GLN A 83 13.15 -8.20 27.69
N SER A 84 14.37 -8.52 27.26
CA SER A 84 15.24 -7.55 26.56
C SER A 84 14.68 -7.09 25.21
N ILE A 85 13.87 -7.92 24.54
CA ILE A 85 13.19 -7.55 23.29
C ILE A 85 12.01 -6.64 23.61
N ILE A 86 11.19 -7.00 24.61
CA ILE A 86 10.03 -6.21 25.04
C ILE A 86 10.45 -4.82 25.51
N GLU A 87 11.57 -4.69 26.21
CA GLU A 87 12.09 -3.40 26.69
C GLU A 87 12.48 -2.42 25.56
N LYS A 88 12.77 -2.93 24.36
CA LYS A 88 13.12 -2.10 23.19
C LYS A 88 11.90 -1.54 22.46
N ILE A 89 10.71 -2.08 22.72
CA ILE A 89 9.46 -1.65 22.06
C ILE A 89 9.01 -0.30 22.62
N ARG A 90 8.82 0.69 21.75
CA ARG A 90 8.36 2.05 22.12
C ARG A 90 6.85 2.20 22.01
N LEU A 91 6.18 1.30 21.30
CA LEU A 91 4.71 1.28 21.23
C LEU A 91 4.11 0.81 22.58
N ASN A 92 3.87 1.74 23.50
CA ASN A 92 3.49 1.48 24.90
C ASN A 92 2.38 0.42 25.05
N LYS A 93 1.29 0.53 24.29
CA LYS A 93 0.18 -0.43 24.40
C LYS A 93 0.57 -1.86 23.99
N PHE A 94 1.43 -2.04 22.98
CA PHE A 94 1.95 -3.37 22.64
C PHE A 94 2.91 -3.88 23.70
N ARG A 95 3.77 -2.99 24.22
CA ARG A 95 4.69 -3.34 25.29
C ARG A 95 3.94 -3.82 26.52
N GLU A 96 2.90 -3.11 26.96
CA GLU A 96 2.03 -3.51 28.06
C GLU A 96 1.35 -4.86 27.82
N GLU A 97 0.76 -5.08 26.63
CA GLU A 97 0.16 -6.37 26.28
C GLU A 97 1.18 -7.52 26.32
N LEU A 98 2.39 -7.29 25.83
CA LEU A 98 3.47 -8.29 25.82
C LEU A 98 4.02 -8.57 27.21
N ILE A 99 4.15 -7.55 28.07
CA ILE A 99 4.52 -7.72 29.48
C ILE A 99 3.48 -8.60 30.18
N ASN A 100 2.20 -8.29 30.02
CA ASN A 100 1.12 -9.07 30.64
C ASN A 100 1.10 -10.54 30.13
N GLU A 101 1.29 -10.75 28.83
CA GLU A 101 1.38 -12.12 28.26
C GLU A 101 2.61 -12.86 28.79
N PHE A 102 3.77 -12.20 28.82
CA PHE A 102 5.01 -12.74 29.34
C PHE A 102 4.92 -13.11 30.82
N GLU A 103 4.38 -12.22 31.65
CA GLU A 103 4.19 -12.44 33.08
C GLU A 103 3.21 -13.58 33.34
N SER A 104 2.14 -13.69 32.56
CA SER A 104 1.19 -14.80 32.65
C SER A 104 1.83 -16.16 32.33
N VAL A 105 2.63 -16.25 31.27
CA VAL A 105 3.38 -17.48 30.94
C VAL A 105 4.41 -17.79 32.02
N SER A 106 5.16 -16.79 32.48
CA SER A 106 6.17 -16.93 33.53
C SER A 106 5.58 -17.39 34.86
N PHE A 107 4.40 -16.87 35.22
CA PHE A 107 3.66 -17.27 36.42
C PHE A 107 3.28 -18.74 36.33
N ARG A 108 2.63 -19.18 35.24
CA ARG A 108 2.22 -20.59 35.06
C ARG A 108 3.43 -21.54 35.03
N TYR A 109 4.55 -21.11 34.46
CA TYR A 109 5.79 -21.90 34.49
C TYR A 109 6.32 -22.08 35.92
N LYS A 110 6.40 -21.00 36.71
CA LYS A 110 6.80 -21.06 38.13
C LYS A 110 5.86 -21.91 38.96
N GLU A 111 4.56 -21.79 38.73
CA GLU A 111 3.53 -22.62 39.36
C GLU A 111 3.76 -24.12 39.09
N SER A 112 4.05 -24.46 37.84
CA SER A 112 4.35 -25.82 37.40
C SER A 112 5.66 -26.36 37.98
N LEU A 113 6.69 -25.52 38.07
CA LEU A 113 7.94 -25.88 38.75
C LEU A 113 7.69 -26.13 40.23
N LYS A 114 6.99 -25.22 40.94
CA LYS A 114 6.70 -25.36 42.38
C LYS A 114 6.00 -26.68 42.70
N TYR A 115 5.10 -27.13 41.82
CA TYR A 115 4.44 -28.43 41.96
C TYR A 115 5.42 -29.62 42.00
N LEU A 116 6.53 -29.57 41.25
CA LEU A 116 7.55 -30.63 41.26
C LEU A 116 8.32 -30.73 42.58
N PHE A 117 8.37 -29.65 43.35
CA PHE A 117 9.04 -29.61 44.65
C PHE A 117 8.11 -30.00 45.80
N LYS A 118 6.99 -30.67 45.53
CA LYS A 118 6.13 -31.23 46.59
C LYS A 118 6.83 -32.43 47.26
N ASP A 119 6.69 -32.57 48.58
CA ASP A 119 7.34 -33.61 49.40
C ASP A 119 7.17 -35.05 48.85
N GLU A 120 6.04 -35.36 48.22
CA GLU A 120 5.76 -36.66 47.58
C GLU A 120 6.62 -36.94 46.33
N TYR A 121 7.16 -35.92 45.68
CA TYR A 121 7.91 -35.99 44.43
C TYR A 121 9.37 -35.52 44.55
N ILE A 122 9.83 -35.13 45.74
CA ILE A 122 11.22 -34.68 45.97
C ILE A 122 12.23 -35.77 45.56
N ASN A 123 11.91 -37.04 45.84
CA ASN A 123 12.75 -38.17 45.42
C ASN A 123 12.72 -38.44 43.90
N ASP A 124 11.67 -37.94 43.23
CA ASP A 124 11.48 -37.97 41.78
C ASP A 124 11.92 -36.66 41.11
N LEU A 125 12.51 -35.71 41.85
CA LEU A 125 13.02 -34.43 41.35
C LEU A 125 14.30 -34.67 40.51
N THR A 126 14.09 -35.22 39.33
CA THR A 126 15.12 -35.48 38.35
C THR A 126 15.22 -34.30 37.38
N GLY A 127 16.40 -34.11 36.78
CA GLY A 127 16.54 -33.17 35.67
C GLY A 127 15.58 -33.44 34.51
N VAL A 128 15.15 -34.70 34.33
CA VAL A 128 14.20 -35.10 33.30
C VAL A 128 12.83 -34.46 33.52
N ASN A 129 12.33 -34.42 34.76
CA ASN A 129 11.02 -33.83 35.06
C ASN A 129 11.02 -32.30 34.88
N ILE A 130 12.11 -31.62 35.24
CA ILE A 130 12.26 -30.18 35.03
C ILE A 130 12.40 -29.87 33.53
N ALA A 131 13.21 -30.65 32.80
CA ALA A 131 13.36 -30.51 31.35
C ALA A 131 12.03 -30.75 30.62
N ALA A 132 11.22 -31.70 31.09
CA ALA A 132 9.87 -31.93 30.55
C ALA A 132 8.98 -30.69 30.73
N ARG A 133 8.96 -30.07 31.92
CA ARG A 133 8.22 -28.82 32.14
C ARG A 133 8.72 -27.68 31.27
N GLN A 134 10.02 -27.53 31.13
CA GLN A 134 10.57 -26.53 30.21
C GLN A 134 10.02 -26.72 28.79
N LYS A 135 10.01 -27.96 28.29
CA LYS A 135 9.49 -28.30 26.96
C LYS A 135 7.99 -28.03 26.82
N ASP A 136 7.20 -28.20 27.88
CA ASP A 136 5.77 -27.90 27.88
C ASP A 136 5.48 -26.40 27.70
N TYR A 137 6.32 -25.52 28.29
CA TYR A 137 6.13 -24.06 28.25
C TYR A 137 6.95 -23.35 27.18
N GLU A 138 7.93 -24.00 26.56
CA GLU A 138 8.74 -23.44 25.47
C GLU A 138 7.89 -22.87 24.32
N PRO A 139 6.82 -23.54 23.83
CA PRO A 139 5.97 -22.97 22.78
C PRO A 139 5.30 -21.65 23.18
N ASP A 140 4.86 -21.52 24.44
CA ASP A 140 4.22 -20.30 24.95
C ASP A 140 5.23 -19.15 25.03
N PHE A 141 6.43 -19.40 25.55
CA PHE A 141 7.50 -18.39 25.56
C PHE A 141 7.92 -18.00 24.14
N MET A 142 8.06 -18.96 23.23
CA MET A 142 8.40 -18.70 21.84
C MET A 142 7.30 -17.91 21.12
N LYS A 143 6.02 -18.11 21.46
CA LYS A 143 4.92 -17.31 20.94
C LYS A 143 5.05 -15.85 21.36
N VAL A 144 5.31 -15.58 22.65
CA VAL A 144 5.55 -14.21 23.16
C VAL A 144 6.77 -13.59 22.49
N LYS A 145 7.88 -14.34 22.41
CA LYS A 145 9.13 -13.91 21.74
C LYS A 145 8.88 -13.49 20.30
N ASN A 146 8.23 -14.36 19.51
CA ASN A 146 7.96 -14.12 18.11
C ASN A 146 7.03 -12.91 17.91
N ARG A 147 6.03 -12.75 18.78
CA ARG A 147 5.14 -11.58 18.76
C ARG A 147 5.91 -10.29 19.07
N ALA A 148 6.79 -10.31 20.09
CA ALA A 148 7.63 -9.16 20.45
C ALA A 148 8.61 -8.78 19.32
N ILE A 149 9.24 -9.76 18.68
CA ILE A 149 10.11 -9.54 17.51
C ILE A 149 9.32 -8.88 16.37
N ARG A 150 8.14 -9.39 16.01
CA ARG A 150 7.31 -8.80 14.95
C ARG A 150 6.93 -7.34 15.23
N VAL A 151 6.56 -7.03 16.48
CA VAL A 151 6.26 -5.64 16.87
C VAL A 151 7.50 -4.76 16.70
N LEU A 152 8.65 -5.21 17.21
CA LEU A 152 9.90 -4.46 17.14
C LEU A 152 10.37 -4.25 15.69
N ASP A 153 10.25 -5.27 14.84
CA ASP A 153 10.64 -5.18 13.43
C ASP A 153 9.80 -4.17 12.66
N VAL A 154 8.48 -4.19 12.85
CA VAL A 154 7.57 -3.21 12.22
C VAL A 154 7.82 -1.80 12.78
N GLU A 155 8.06 -1.66 14.08
CA GLU A 155 8.39 -0.37 14.68
C GLU A 155 9.70 0.21 14.12
N ASN A 156 10.73 -0.64 13.97
CA ASN A 156 12.01 -0.27 13.38
C ASN A 156 11.84 0.12 11.89
N LEU A 157 11.04 -0.62 11.15
CA LEU A 157 10.67 -0.28 9.78
C LEU A 157 10.05 1.11 9.72
N LEU A 158 8.98 1.37 10.50
CA LEU A 158 8.26 2.65 10.49
C LEU A 158 9.16 3.83 10.91
N THR A 159 10.06 3.61 11.87
CA THR A 159 11.04 4.62 12.29
C THR A 159 12.04 4.94 11.18
N GLY A 160 12.49 3.91 10.46
CA GLY A 160 13.48 4.00 9.39
C GLY A 160 12.96 4.49 8.03
N LEU A 161 11.65 4.69 7.88
CA LEU A 161 11.06 5.22 6.64
C LEU A 161 11.56 6.62 6.31
N LEU A 162 11.73 6.88 5.01
CA LEU A 162 11.99 8.21 4.45
C LEU A 162 10.76 9.13 4.64
N PRO A 163 10.92 10.47 4.58
CA PRO A 163 9.80 11.40 4.76
C PRO A 163 8.59 11.13 3.85
N GLU A 164 8.83 10.76 2.59
CA GLU A 164 7.80 10.48 1.60
C GLU A 164 7.04 9.19 1.95
N GLU A 165 7.75 8.16 2.38
CA GLU A 165 7.18 6.89 2.84
C GLU A 165 6.39 7.05 4.15
N LYS A 166 6.88 7.89 5.07
CA LYS A 166 6.14 8.26 6.29
C LYS A 166 4.82 8.95 5.95
N SER A 167 4.84 9.86 4.98
CA SER A 167 3.62 10.53 4.49
C SER A 167 2.59 9.52 3.96
N ILE A 168 3.03 8.42 3.32
CA ILE A 168 2.13 7.33 2.92
C ILE A 168 1.45 6.71 4.15
N ILE A 169 2.23 6.28 5.14
CA ILE A 169 1.68 5.65 6.35
C ILE A 169 0.74 6.60 7.08
N ASP A 170 1.10 7.87 7.20
CA ASP A 170 0.26 8.88 7.85
C ASP A 170 -1.06 9.08 7.10
N LYS A 171 -1.02 9.15 5.76
CA LYS A 171 -2.23 9.24 4.93
C LYS A 171 -3.12 7.99 5.06
N LEU A 172 -2.54 6.79 4.99
CA LEU A 172 -3.27 5.54 5.17
C LEU A 172 -3.91 5.48 6.57
N ARG A 173 -3.17 5.88 7.60
CA ARG A 173 -3.66 5.99 8.97
C ARG A 173 -4.82 6.98 9.04
N SER A 174 -4.63 8.22 8.56
CA SER A 174 -5.68 9.25 8.55
C SER A 174 -6.95 8.79 7.84
N SER A 175 -6.84 8.11 6.69
CA SER A 175 -7.99 7.54 5.99
C SER A 175 -8.69 6.44 6.79
N ALA A 176 -7.93 5.54 7.43
CA ALA A 176 -8.48 4.45 8.25
C ALA A 176 -9.08 4.93 9.58
N THR A 177 -8.59 6.04 10.13
CA THR A 177 -9.04 6.62 11.41
C THR A 177 -10.06 7.76 11.26
N ALA A 178 -10.32 8.22 10.04
CA ALA A 178 -11.31 9.26 9.79
C ALA A 178 -12.70 8.78 10.22
N LEU A 179 -13.49 9.66 10.85
CA LEU A 179 -14.90 9.37 11.11
C LEU A 179 -15.67 9.30 9.77
N ASP A 180 -16.65 8.40 9.67
CA ASP A 180 -17.52 8.38 8.49
C ASP A 180 -18.39 9.62 8.43
N THR A 181 -18.46 10.21 7.24
CA THR A 181 -19.37 11.30 6.89
C THR A 181 -20.41 10.87 5.85
N GLY A 182 -20.46 9.58 5.49
CA GLY A 182 -21.33 9.03 4.44
C GLY A 182 -22.27 7.92 4.93
N ASP A 183 -23.14 7.45 4.03
CA ASP A 183 -24.24 6.51 4.31
C ASP A 183 -23.82 5.07 4.64
N ILE A 184 -22.57 4.68 4.32
CA ILE A 184 -22.06 3.33 4.60
C ILE A 184 -21.15 3.41 5.84
N PRO A 185 -21.51 2.78 6.96
CA PRO A 185 -20.67 2.77 8.16
C PRO A 185 -19.49 1.82 7.94
N TYR A 186 -18.33 2.38 7.65
CA TYR A 186 -17.04 1.70 7.70
C TYR A 186 -16.53 1.64 9.15
N ARG A 187 -15.77 0.61 9.48
CA ARG A 187 -15.06 0.58 10.77
C ARG A 187 -14.08 1.75 10.82
N THR A 188 -14.23 2.58 11.84
CA THR A 188 -13.23 3.61 12.17
C THR A 188 -12.20 2.98 13.10
N TYR A 189 -10.96 2.90 12.64
CA TYR A 189 -9.84 2.43 13.46
C TYR A 189 -9.42 3.53 14.42
N ASN A 190 -9.03 3.19 15.65
CA ASN A 190 -8.16 4.07 16.42
C ASN A 190 -6.68 3.82 16.02
N SER A 191 -5.79 4.75 16.38
CA SER A 191 -4.36 4.67 16.03
C SER A 191 -3.73 3.32 16.43
N TYR A 192 -4.12 2.79 17.59
CA TYR A 192 -3.56 1.54 18.10
C TYR A 192 -4.06 0.32 17.32
N GLU A 193 -5.32 0.30 16.90
CA GLU A 193 -5.85 -0.77 16.04
C GLU A 193 -5.20 -0.76 14.65
N PHE A 194 -4.90 0.42 14.12
CA PHE A 194 -4.14 0.55 12.87
C PHE A 194 -2.71 0.04 13.03
N ASP A 195 -2.02 0.36 14.13
CA ASP A 195 -0.69 -0.18 14.40
C ASP A 195 -0.73 -1.71 14.59
N LYS A 196 -1.78 -2.26 15.22
CA LYS A 196 -2.08 -3.71 15.26
C LYS A 196 -2.19 -4.35 13.89
N LEU A 197 -2.83 -3.66 12.95
CA LEU A 197 -2.91 -4.13 11.58
C LEU A 197 -1.53 -4.20 10.93
N LEU A 198 -0.74 -3.14 11.04
CA LEU A 198 0.62 -3.11 10.45
C LEU A 198 1.52 -4.21 11.05
N VAL A 199 1.47 -4.41 12.37
CA VAL A 199 2.20 -5.50 13.04
C VAL A 199 1.72 -6.87 12.55
N GLY A 200 0.41 -7.05 12.39
CA GLY A 200 -0.17 -8.29 11.86
C GLY A 200 0.28 -8.59 10.42
N LEU A 201 0.34 -7.57 9.57
CA LEU A 201 0.83 -7.68 8.20
C LEU A 201 2.32 -8.01 8.12
N GLY A 202 3.12 -7.49 9.06
CA GLY A 202 4.57 -7.67 9.09
C GLY A 202 5.31 -6.81 8.07
N CYS A 203 6.63 -6.78 8.18
CA CYS A 203 7.48 -5.82 7.45
C CYS A 203 7.35 -5.91 5.93
N ASP A 204 7.35 -7.11 5.36
CA ASP A 204 7.38 -7.28 3.91
C ASP A 204 6.10 -6.76 3.25
N ARG A 205 4.94 -7.12 3.81
CA ARG A 205 3.63 -6.63 3.32
C ARG A 205 3.50 -5.13 3.49
N VAL A 206 3.96 -4.57 4.62
CA VAL A 206 3.93 -3.12 4.86
C VAL A 206 4.83 -2.38 3.86
N LYS A 207 6.04 -2.87 3.57
CA LYS A 207 6.93 -2.29 2.55
C LYS A 207 6.30 -2.28 1.17
N GLU A 208 5.66 -3.39 0.78
CA GLU A 208 5.01 -3.47 -0.53
C GLU A 208 3.82 -2.50 -0.63
N MET A 209 3.00 -2.40 0.41
CA MET A 209 1.93 -1.40 0.49
C MET A 209 2.48 0.03 0.33
N ILE A 210 3.55 0.38 1.07
CA ILE A 210 4.19 1.70 0.96
C ILE A 210 4.62 1.95 -0.50
N LYS A 211 5.29 0.99 -1.13
CA LYS A 211 5.77 1.12 -2.52
C LYS A 211 4.64 1.38 -3.51
N VAL A 212 3.54 0.62 -3.42
CA VAL A 212 2.39 0.79 -4.32
C VAL A 212 1.75 2.16 -4.14
N HIS A 213 1.48 2.56 -2.89
CA HIS A 213 0.86 3.85 -2.62
C HIS A 213 1.78 5.04 -2.95
N LEU A 214 3.10 4.87 -2.83
CA LEU A 214 4.08 5.87 -3.26
C LEU A 214 4.06 6.06 -4.78
N ASP A 215 3.96 4.99 -5.57
CA ASP A 215 3.81 5.08 -7.03
C ASP A 215 2.52 5.80 -7.43
N ILE A 216 1.40 5.51 -6.74
CA ILE A 216 0.14 6.23 -6.96
C ILE A 216 0.28 7.72 -6.64
N LEU A 217 0.92 8.07 -5.52
CA LEU A 217 1.16 9.48 -5.18
C LEU A 217 2.06 10.19 -6.20
N ASN A 218 3.07 9.52 -6.73
CA ASN A 218 3.91 10.09 -7.78
C ASN A 218 3.09 10.40 -9.03
N ARG A 219 2.24 9.47 -9.48
CA ARG A 219 1.35 9.67 -10.64
C ARG A 219 0.34 10.79 -10.41
N LEU A 220 -0.20 10.89 -9.19
CA LEU A 220 -1.08 11.97 -8.76
C LEU A 220 -0.36 13.32 -8.85
N ASN A 221 0.87 13.42 -8.31
CA ASN A 221 1.66 14.65 -8.37
C ASN A 221 2.01 15.04 -9.81
N GLU A 222 2.41 14.08 -10.65
CA GLU A 222 2.69 14.33 -12.07
C GLU A 222 1.44 14.83 -12.82
N ALA A 223 0.27 14.25 -12.54
CA ALA A 223 -0.99 14.71 -13.13
C ALA A 223 -1.34 16.12 -12.68
N GLN A 224 -1.19 16.43 -11.38
CA GLN A 224 -1.46 17.76 -10.84
C GLN A 224 -0.56 18.83 -11.45
N LEU A 225 0.73 18.54 -11.62
CA LEU A 225 1.68 19.45 -12.29
C LEU A 225 1.27 19.68 -13.75
N ALA A 226 1.01 18.60 -14.50
CA ALA A 226 0.60 18.73 -15.90
C ALA A 226 -0.70 19.54 -16.05
N ILE A 227 -1.66 19.40 -15.12
CA ILE A 227 -2.90 20.21 -15.11
C ILE A 227 -2.59 21.69 -14.85
N GLN A 228 -1.66 22.01 -13.95
CA GLN A 228 -1.29 23.39 -13.66
C GLN A 228 -0.66 24.11 -14.86
N ASP A 229 0.05 23.36 -15.70
CA ASP A 229 0.71 23.89 -16.91
C ASP A 229 -0.26 24.17 -18.08
N VAL A 230 -1.51 23.70 -18.02
CA VAL A 230 -2.56 24.03 -19.01
C VAL A 230 -2.92 25.52 -18.93
N LYS A 231 -2.75 26.26 -20.04
CA LYS A 231 -3.02 27.72 -20.07
C LYS A 231 -4.51 28.02 -20.22
N ASN A 232 -5.24 27.22 -20.99
CA ASN A 232 -6.68 27.34 -21.11
C ASN A 232 -7.36 27.14 -19.74
N TYR A 233 -7.92 28.22 -19.20
CA TYR A 233 -8.53 28.23 -17.88
C TYR A 233 -9.70 27.24 -17.75
N ASP A 234 -10.59 27.18 -18.74
CA ASP A 234 -11.79 26.33 -18.69
C ASP A 234 -11.42 24.84 -18.74
N GLU A 235 -10.44 24.47 -19.55
CA GLU A 235 -9.93 23.09 -19.62
C GLU A 235 -9.16 22.72 -18.37
N ARG A 236 -8.34 23.63 -17.83
CA ARG A 236 -7.65 23.43 -16.55
C ARG A 236 -8.65 23.22 -15.41
N GLU A 237 -9.69 24.04 -15.32
CA GLU A 237 -10.74 23.89 -14.30
C GLU A 237 -11.49 22.55 -14.45
N THR A 238 -11.76 22.14 -15.69
CA THR A 238 -12.41 20.85 -15.99
C THR A 238 -11.53 19.68 -15.53
N LEU A 239 -10.23 19.70 -15.87
CA LEU A 239 -9.28 18.68 -15.46
C LEU A 239 -9.07 18.66 -13.94
N GLN A 240 -9.05 19.83 -13.29
CA GLN A 240 -8.93 19.91 -11.83
C GLN A 240 -10.14 19.27 -11.15
N LYS A 241 -11.37 19.51 -11.64
CA LYS A 241 -12.56 18.83 -11.11
C LYS A 241 -12.51 17.32 -11.27
N GLU A 242 -12.02 16.83 -12.42
CA GLU A 242 -11.80 15.39 -12.63
C GLU A 242 -10.71 14.83 -11.70
N PHE A 243 -9.63 15.59 -11.49
CA PHE A 243 -8.55 15.24 -10.58
C PHE A 243 -9.04 15.14 -9.14
N ASP A 244 -9.73 16.16 -8.63
CA ASP A 244 -10.25 16.21 -7.26
C ASP A 244 -11.19 15.04 -6.99
N LYS A 245 -12.04 14.69 -7.98
CA LYS A 245 -12.89 13.50 -7.90
C LYS A 245 -12.08 12.21 -7.75
N TYR A 246 -11.04 11.99 -8.57
CA TYR A 246 -10.22 10.79 -8.47
C TYR A 246 -9.36 10.76 -7.21
N TYR A 247 -8.92 11.92 -6.75
CA TYR A 247 -8.24 12.10 -5.47
C TYR A 247 -9.13 11.61 -4.32
N ASP A 248 -10.37 12.12 -4.26
CA ASP A 248 -11.34 11.73 -3.23
C ASP A 248 -11.71 10.25 -3.33
N ASP A 249 -12.01 9.76 -4.54
CA ASP A 249 -12.32 8.35 -4.78
C ASP A 249 -11.19 7.43 -4.30
N TYR A 250 -9.93 7.81 -4.50
CA TYR A 250 -8.76 7.04 -4.06
C TYR A 250 -8.68 6.91 -2.53
N TYR A 251 -8.79 8.02 -1.78
CA TYR A 251 -8.71 7.97 -0.32
C TYR A 251 -9.97 7.36 0.32
N SER A 252 -11.14 7.57 -0.26
CA SER A 252 -12.36 6.84 0.13
C SER A 252 -12.22 5.34 -0.14
N GLY A 253 -11.63 4.98 -1.28
CA GLY A 253 -11.33 3.59 -1.65
C GLY A 253 -10.37 2.92 -0.66
N ILE A 254 -9.33 3.64 -0.21
CA ILE A 254 -8.42 3.18 0.85
C ILE A 254 -9.20 2.81 2.11
N LYS A 255 -10.08 3.69 2.60
CA LYS A 255 -10.86 3.42 3.81
C LYS A 255 -11.72 2.16 3.68
N ALA A 256 -12.40 2.00 2.54
CA ALA A 256 -13.22 0.82 2.27
C ALA A 256 -12.40 -0.48 2.28
N ARG A 257 -11.16 -0.44 1.81
CA ARG A 257 -10.23 -1.60 1.78
C ARG A 257 -9.69 -1.98 3.16
N PHE A 258 -9.65 -1.03 4.08
CA PHE A 258 -9.29 -1.29 5.46
C PHE A 258 -10.48 -1.73 6.33
N ASN A 259 -11.71 -1.77 5.80
CA ASN A 259 -12.91 -2.11 6.56
C ASN A 259 -13.01 -3.60 6.91
N ILE A 260 -12.30 -4.03 7.97
CA ILE A 260 -12.39 -5.38 8.51
C ILE A 260 -13.08 -5.40 9.88
N LEU A 261 -14.10 -6.25 10.01
CA LEU A 261 -14.81 -6.50 11.26
C LEU A 261 -14.11 -7.61 12.08
N GLY A 262 -14.05 -7.42 13.40
CA GLY A 262 -13.52 -8.39 14.37
C GLY A 262 -12.00 -8.37 14.53
N GLU A 263 -11.48 -9.44 15.16
CA GLU A 263 -10.05 -9.67 15.37
C GLU A 263 -9.34 -10.05 14.08
N PHE A 264 -8.04 -9.70 13.98
CA PHE A 264 -7.19 -10.02 12.84
C PHE A 264 -6.73 -11.48 12.89
N ASP A 265 -7.19 -12.27 11.94
CA ASP A 265 -6.62 -13.57 11.59
C ASP A 265 -5.85 -13.44 10.25
N GLU A 266 -5.08 -14.48 9.89
CA GLU A 266 -4.25 -14.46 8.67
C GLU A 266 -5.09 -14.25 7.40
N GLU A 267 -6.32 -14.79 7.34
CA GLU A 267 -7.21 -14.63 6.18
C GLU A 267 -7.63 -13.16 6.02
N LYS A 268 -8.04 -12.51 7.12
CA LYS A 268 -8.37 -11.08 7.15
C LYS A 268 -7.16 -10.21 6.81
N LEU A 269 -6.00 -10.50 7.39
CA LEU A 269 -4.76 -9.76 7.08
C LEU A 269 -4.42 -9.88 5.60
N ASN A 270 -4.53 -11.08 5.02
CA ASN A 270 -4.31 -11.29 3.59
C ASN A 270 -5.33 -10.52 2.73
N ARG A 271 -6.60 -10.44 3.14
CA ARG A 271 -7.61 -9.62 2.45
C ARG A 271 -7.25 -8.14 2.44
N VAL A 272 -6.91 -7.54 3.59
CA VAL A 272 -6.44 -6.15 3.65
C VAL A 272 -5.24 -5.96 2.75
N TYR A 273 -4.26 -6.87 2.83
CA TYR A 273 -3.05 -6.79 2.05
C TYR A 273 -3.35 -6.73 0.54
N VAL A 274 -4.09 -7.72 0.01
CA VAL A 274 -4.46 -7.79 -1.41
C VAL A 274 -5.25 -6.56 -1.85
N GLN A 275 -6.14 -6.06 -1.00
CA GLN A 275 -6.93 -4.87 -1.30
C GLN A 275 -6.08 -3.59 -1.27
N ALA A 276 -5.15 -3.47 -0.33
CA ALA A 276 -4.27 -2.31 -0.20
C ALA A 276 -3.33 -2.19 -1.41
N ILE A 277 -2.72 -3.28 -1.87
CA ILE A 277 -1.85 -3.29 -3.05
C ILE A 277 -2.61 -3.22 -4.38
N GLY A 278 -3.94 -3.25 -4.36
CA GLY A 278 -4.78 -3.17 -5.55
C GLY A 278 -4.71 -1.79 -6.22
N ASP A 279 -3.97 -1.68 -7.32
CA ASP A 279 -3.89 -0.45 -8.09
C ASP A 279 -5.02 -0.33 -9.13
N ILE A 280 -6.07 0.42 -8.76
CA ILE A 280 -7.20 0.73 -9.67
C ILE A 280 -7.24 2.20 -10.07
N TYR A 281 -6.41 3.06 -9.47
CA TYR A 281 -6.48 4.52 -9.64
C TYR A 281 -5.33 5.09 -10.46
N SER A 282 -4.19 4.40 -10.55
CA SER A 282 -3.05 4.90 -11.31
C SER A 282 -3.36 5.18 -12.79
N SER A 283 -4.22 4.36 -13.40
CA SER A 283 -4.62 4.55 -14.81
C SER A 283 -5.41 5.85 -15.01
N ASN A 284 -6.19 6.27 -14.01
CA ASN A 284 -6.94 7.53 -14.07
C ASN A 284 -5.99 8.74 -14.00
N PHE A 285 -5.01 8.72 -13.08
CA PHE A 285 -4.02 9.80 -12.97
C PHE A 285 -3.10 9.88 -14.19
N ILE A 286 -2.66 8.73 -14.74
CA ILE A 286 -1.93 8.72 -16.02
C ILE A 286 -2.76 9.35 -17.13
N ARG A 287 -4.03 8.94 -17.26
CA ARG A 287 -4.91 9.49 -18.30
C ARG A 287 -5.10 11.00 -18.13
N LEU A 288 -5.26 11.50 -16.90
CA LEU A 288 -5.35 12.94 -16.65
C LEU A 288 -4.08 13.68 -17.06
N LYS A 289 -2.91 13.16 -16.68
CA LYS A 289 -1.61 13.71 -17.09
C LYS A 289 -1.49 13.78 -18.62
N ASP A 290 -1.81 12.69 -19.31
CA ASP A 290 -1.70 12.63 -20.77
C ASP A 290 -2.72 13.56 -21.45
N THR A 291 -3.92 13.69 -20.87
CA THR A 291 -4.95 14.62 -21.35
C THR A 291 -4.50 16.07 -21.19
N ALA A 292 -3.93 16.43 -20.04
CA ALA A 292 -3.38 17.76 -19.78
C ALA A 292 -2.23 18.10 -20.75
N ARG A 293 -1.31 17.17 -20.97
CA ARG A 293 -0.22 17.33 -21.96
C ARG A 293 -0.72 17.49 -23.38
N ASN A 294 -1.80 16.82 -23.77
CA ASN A 294 -2.38 17.03 -25.09
C ASN A 294 -2.93 18.47 -25.25
N PHE A 295 -3.47 19.07 -24.19
CA PHE A 295 -3.88 20.48 -24.23
C PHE A 295 -2.69 21.44 -24.26
N GLU A 296 -1.61 21.14 -23.55
CA GLU A 296 -0.37 21.91 -23.68
C GLU A 296 0.19 21.83 -25.11
N ASN A 297 0.22 20.64 -25.69
CA ASN A 297 0.73 20.41 -27.05
C ASN A 297 -0.10 21.15 -28.10
N ILE A 298 -1.45 21.15 -28.00
CA ILE A 298 -2.28 21.87 -28.98
C ILE A 298 -2.06 23.38 -28.90
N GLU A 299 -1.83 23.91 -27.69
CA GLU A 299 -1.50 25.32 -27.51
C GLU A 299 -0.13 25.66 -28.11
N LEU A 300 0.90 24.84 -27.87
CA LEU A 300 2.22 25.02 -28.48
C LEU A 300 2.15 24.91 -30.01
N LEU A 301 1.37 23.96 -30.52
CA LEU A 301 1.18 23.75 -31.94
C LEU A 301 0.69 25.01 -32.65
N TYR A 302 -0.40 25.60 -32.14
CA TYR A 302 -1.02 26.79 -32.74
C TYR A 302 -0.22 28.08 -32.52
N ASN A 303 0.53 28.20 -31.41
CA ASN A 303 1.26 29.42 -31.11
C ASN A 303 2.66 29.46 -31.73
N ASP A 304 3.34 28.31 -31.82
CA ASP A 304 4.78 28.26 -32.08
C ASP A 304 5.18 27.39 -33.28
N GLU A 305 4.38 26.38 -33.67
CA GLU A 305 4.81 25.37 -34.65
C GLU A 305 4.15 25.47 -36.03
N LEU A 306 2.87 25.85 -36.10
CA LEU A 306 2.14 26.00 -37.35
C LEU A 306 2.29 27.42 -37.91
N SER A 307 2.40 27.52 -39.23
CA SER A 307 2.19 28.82 -39.91
C SER A 307 0.72 29.24 -39.85
N GLU A 308 0.43 30.51 -40.21
CA GLU A 308 -0.94 31.00 -40.35
C GLU A 308 -1.75 30.15 -41.36
N ASP A 309 -1.15 29.85 -42.53
CA ASP A 309 -1.77 28.99 -43.55
C ASP A 309 -2.05 27.57 -43.04
N GLU A 310 -1.09 26.97 -42.31
CA GLU A 310 -1.25 25.65 -41.72
C GLU A 310 -2.37 25.64 -40.68
N SER A 311 -2.46 26.71 -39.87
CA SER A 311 -3.51 26.89 -38.86
C SER A 311 -4.90 27.03 -39.48
N GLU A 312 -5.04 27.81 -40.56
CA GLU A 312 -6.31 27.96 -41.29
C GLU A 312 -6.81 26.61 -41.83
N ILE A 313 -5.89 25.76 -42.31
CA ILE A 313 -6.22 24.42 -42.79
C ILE A 313 -6.71 23.52 -41.65
N ILE A 314 -6.05 23.55 -40.50
CA ILE A 314 -6.51 22.80 -39.32
C ILE A 314 -7.89 23.28 -38.87
N ASP A 315 -8.13 24.59 -38.88
CA ASP A 315 -9.44 25.16 -38.54
C ASP A 315 -10.52 24.75 -39.54
N ASN A 316 -10.19 24.66 -40.83
CA ASN A 316 -11.09 24.10 -41.84
C ASN A 316 -11.46 22.65 -41.54
N ILE A 317 -10.47 21.82 -41.19
CA ILE A 317 -10.69 20.44 -40.77
C ILE A 317 -11.59 20.41 -39.53
N ARG A 318 -11.31 21.24 -38.52
CA ARG A 318 -12.08 21.37 -37.28
C ARG A 318 -13.55 21.68 -37.57
N LEU A 319 -13.82 22.67 -38.42
CA LEU A 319 -15.17 23.04 -38.85
C LEU A 319 -15.90 21.86 -39.51
N ILE A 320 -15.22 21.09 -40.35
CA ILE A 320 -15.83 19.91 -40.99
C ILE A 320 -16.19 18.85 -39.95
N VAL A 321 -15.26 18.53 -39.05
CA VAL A 321 -15.42 17.37 -38.16
C VAL A 321 -16.32 17.64 -36.97
N THR A 322 -16.49 18.91 -36.59
CA THR A 322 -17.37 19.35 -35.51
C THR A 322 -18.77 19.76 -35.96
N ASN A 323 -19.00 19.95 -37.27
CA ASN A 323 -20.32 20.36 -37.77
C ASN A 323 -21.33 19.20 -37.78
N PRO A 324 -22.42 19.23 -37.00
CA PRO A 324 -23.38 18.12 -36.90
C PRO A 324 -24.15 17.80 -38.20
N ASP A 325 -24.25 18.73 -39.15
CA ASP A 325 -24.98 18.52 -40.40
C ASP A 325 -24.22 17.72 -41.45
N ILE A 326 -22.90 17.62 -41.32
CA ILE A 326 -22.07 16.86 -42.25
C ILE A 326 -22.12 15.37 -41.91
N GLY A 327 -22.57 14.54 -42.85
CA GLY A 327 -22.44 13.09 -42.74
C GLY A 327 -23.13 12.49 -41.51
N ARG A 328 -24.38 12.88 -41.22
CA ARG A 328 -25.20 12.57 -40.02
C ARG A 328 -25.13 11.14 -39.44
N HIS A 329 -24.73 10.14 -40.23
CA HIS A 329 -24.54 8.75 -39.81
C HIS A 329 -23.12 8.44 -39.30
N ARG A 330 -22.22 9.43 -39.30
CA ARG A 330 -20.84 9.34 -38.82
C ARG A 330 -20.70 10.29 -37.64
N GLY A 331 -20.26 9.77 -36.49
CA GLY A 331 -20.21 10.52 -35.24
C GLY A 331 -19.56 11.90 -35.40
N THR A 332 -20.17 12.90 -34.79
CA THR A 332 -19.64 14.28 -34.71
C THR A 332 -18.88 14.41 -33.41
N ILE A 333 -17.63 14.87 -33.48
CA ILE A 333 -16.84 15.18 -32.29
C ILE A 333 -17.03 16.65 -31.91
N ASN A 334 -16.82 16.99 -30.64
CA ASN A 334 -16.81 18.37 -30.20
C ASN A 334 -15.41 19.00 -30.32
N ALA A 335 -15.33 20.31 -30.11
CA ALA A 335 -14.08 21.08 -30.15
C ALA A 335 -13.00 20.49 -29.24
N ARG A 336 -13.35 20.18 -27.99
CA ARG A 336 -12.45 19.57 -27.00
C ARG A 336 -11.88 18.24 -27.48
N GLN A 337 -12.71 17.35 -28.02
CA GLN A 337 -12.29 16.06 -28.56
C GLN A 337 -11.37 16.22 -29.77
N PHE A 338 -11.60 17.23 -30.61
CA PHE A 338 -10.72 17.55 -31.72
C PHE A 338 -9.32 17.94 -31.21
N ASP A 339 -9.28 18.88 -30.27
CA ASP A 339 -8.05 19.41 -29.70
C ASP A 339 -7.24 18.29 -29.02
N LEU A 340 -7.92 17.41 -28.26
CA LEU A 340 -7.28 16.23 -27.64
C LEU A 340 -6.71 15.24 -28.65
N LEU A 341 -7.42 14.97 -29.74
CA LEU A 341 -6.93 14.06 -30.78
C LEU A 341 -5.71 14.65 -31.50
N LEU A 342 -5.72 15.96 -31.76
CA LEU A 342 -4.64 16.64 -32.46
C LEU A 342 -3.41 16.84 -31.56
N GLY A 343 -3.61 17.26 -30.31
CA GLY A 343 -2.52 17.42 -29.33
C GLY A 343 -1.82 16.13 -28.93
N GLY A 344 -2.43 14.97 -29.20
CA GLY A 344 -1.79 13.66 -29.08
C GLY A 344 -0.94 13.23 -30.29
N LEU A 345 -0.74 14.12 -31.27
CA LEU A 345 0.11 13.90 -32.45
C LEU A 345 1.34 14.81 -32.39
N ASP A 346 2.46 14.31 -32.91
CA ASP A 346 3.62 15.15 -33.21
C ASP A 346 3.38 16.03 -34.45
N ILE A 347 4.16 17.11 -34.57
CA ILE A 347 4.06 18.07 -35.67
C ILE A 347 4.20 17.44 -37.06
N HIS A 348 5.02 16.40 -37.22
CA HIS A 348 5.19 15.74 -38.52
C HIS A 348 3.91 15.04 -38.95
N LYS A 349 3.28 14.30 -38.02
CA LYS A 349 1.98 13.66 -38.27
C LYS A 349 0.88 14.68 -38.59
N ILE A 350 0.88 15.83 -37.91
CA ILE A 350 -0.08 16.90 -38.17
C ILE A 350 0.13 17.48 -39.58
N ARG A 351 1.38 17.78 -39.96
CA ARG A 351 1.71 18.24 -41.31
C ARG A 351 1.35 17.25 -42.40
N ASP A 352 1.46 15.95 -42.14
CA ASP A 352 0.97 14.94 -43.09
C ASP A 352 -0.55 14.96 -43.24
N ILE A 353 -1.29 15.22 -42.15
CA ILE A 353 -2.75 15.41 -42.20
C ILE A 353 -3.11 16.66 -43.01
N ILE A 354 -2.39 17.77 -42.79
CA ILE A 354 -2.53 19.01 -43.56
C ILE A 354 -2.29 18.74 -45.05
N LYS A 355 -1.18 18.08 -45.40
CA LYS A 355 -0.85 17.74 -46.80
C LYS A 355 -1.95 16.88 -47.45
N PHE A 356 -2.45 15.87 -46.74
CA PHE A 356 -3.56 15.04 -47.22
C PHE A 356 -4.84 15.86 -47.43
N HIS A 357 -5.16 16.77 -46.50
CA HIS A 357 -6.32 17.63 -46.64
C HIS A 357 -6.17 18.57 -47.84
N LEU A 358 -5.02 19.23 -47.97
CA LEU A 358 -4.70 20.09 -49.11
C LEU A 358 -4.78 19.35 -50.44
N SER A 359 -4.15 18.18 -50.56
CA SER A 359 -4.18 17.41 -51.82
C SER A 359 -5.59 17.02 -52.24
N THR A 360 -6.51 16.88 -51.28
CA THR A 360 -7.90 16.50 -51.54
C THR A 360 -8.83 17.70 -51.71
N ASN A 361 -8.55 18.81 -51.02
CA ASN A 361 -9.47 19.95 -50.90
C ASN A 361 -9.04 21.19 -51.71
N ALA A 362 -7.77 21.31 -52.12
CA ALA A 362 -7.23 22.49 -52.81
C ALA A 362 -7.96 22.82 -54.12
N ILE A 363 -8.46 21.80 -54.83
CA ILE A 363 -9.13 21.98 -56.14
C ILE A 363 -10.64 22.26 -55.97
N MET A 364 -11.22 21.99 -54.79
CA MET A 364 -12.67 22.12 -54.57
C MET A 364 -13.19 23.55 -54.76
N PRO A 365 -12.57 24.61 -54.21
CA PRO A 365 -13.02 25.98 -54.43
C PRO A 365 -12.93 26.40 -55.91
N GLU A 366 -11.89 25.95 -56.62
CA GLU A 366 -11.73 26.24 -58.05
C GLU A 366 -12.84 25.60 -58.87
N ILE A 367 -13.17 24.33 -58.60
CA ILE A 367 -14.30 23.64 -59.25
C ILE A 367 -15.61 24.38 -58.98
N GLU A 368 -15.85 24.84 -57.75
CA GLU A 368 -17.06 25.62 -57.44
C GLU A 368 -17.15 26.89 -58.29
N VAL A 369 -16.07 27.68 -58.35
CA VAL A 369 -16.03 28.89 -59.19
C VAL A 369 -16.23 28.56 -60.67
N LEU A 370 -15.62 27.48 -61.18
CA LEU A 370 -15.79 27.04 -62.56
C LEU A 370 -17.23 26.63 -62.88
N ILE A 371 -17.88 25.91 -61.95
CA ILE A 371 -19.29 25.52 -62.07
C ILE A 371 -20.19 26.76 -62.11
N GLU A 372 -19.92 27.76 -61.27
CA GLU A 372 -20.71 29.00 -61.25
C GLU A 372 -20.56 29.84 -62.53
N LYS A 373 -19.41 29.75 -63.21
CA LYS A 373 -19.17 30.41 -64.51
C LYS A 373 -19.92 29.78 -65.68
N VAL A 374 -20.52 28.60 -65.52
CA VAL A 374 -21.27 27.92 -66.59
C VAL A 374 -22.58 28.65 -66.89
N LYS A 375 -22.71 29.16 -68.12
CA LYS A 375 -23.86 29.98 -68.55
C LYS A 375 -25.18 29.19 -68.66
N LYS A 376 -25.11 27.94 -69.14
CA LYS A 376 -26.31 27.10 -69.31
C LYS A 376 -26.71 26.49 -67.97
N GLU A 377 -27.89 26.86 -67.48
CA GLU A 377 -28.36 26.46 -66.15
C GLU A 377 -28.49 24.95 -65.97
N GLU A 378 -28.98 24.24 -66.98
CA GLU A 378 -29.09 22.78 -66.99
C GLU A 378 -27.71 22.11 -66.80
N SER A 379 -26.68 22.57 -67.53
CA SER A 379 -25.32 22.04 -67.42
C SER A 379 -24.67 22.39 -66.09
N ARG A 380 -24.90 23.62 -65.58
CA ARG A 380 -24.44 24.02 -64.24
C ARG A 380 -25.05 23.13 -63.15
N ASN A 381 -26.36 22.86 -63.23
CA ASN A 381 -27.05 21.99 -62.27
C ASN A 381 -26.57 20.53 -62.37
N GLN A 382 -26.31 20.01 -63.57
CA GLN A 382 -25.69 18.69 -63.74
C GLN A 382 -24.31 18.61 -63.09
N LEU A 383 -23.45 19.62 -63.28
CA LEU A 383 -22.12 19.65 -62.65
C LEU A 383 -22.20 19.76 -61.13
N ARG A 384 -23.10 20.61 -60.61
CA ARG A 384 -23.40 20.68 -59.16
C ARG A 384 -23.83 19.32 -58.60
N ASN A 385 -24.72 18.62 -59.30
CA ASN A 385 -25.21 17.29 -58.90
C ASN A 385 -24.13 16.21 -58.93
N VAL A 386 -23.07 16.37 -59.72
CA VAL A 386 -21.91 15.47 -59.69
C VAL A 386 -20.95 15.86 -58.58
N PHE A 387 -20.58 17.13 -58.48
CA PHE A 387 -19.53 17.63 -57.60
C PHE A 387 -19.93 17.62 -56.10
N PHE A 388 -21.11 18.14 -55.75
CA PHE A 388 -21.50 18.26 -54.33
C PHE A 388 -21.62 16.92 -53.58
N PRO A 389 -22.05 15.82 -54.21
CA PRO A 389 -21.95 14.51 -53.59
C PRO A 389 -20.51 14.06 -53.29
N TYR A 390 -19.53 14.38 -54.15
CA TYR A 390 -18.11 14.09 -53.87
C TYR A 390 -17.59 14.90 -52.69
N LYS A 391 -17.85 16.22 -52.67
CA LYS A 391 -17.50 17.10 -51.54
C LYS A 391 -18.09 16.58 -50.22
N SER A 392 -19.39 16.27 -50.22
CA SER A 392 -20.09 15.72 -49.07
C SER A 392 -19.51 14.37 -48.60
N ARG A 393 -19.17 13.46 -49.53
CA ARG A 393 -18.55 12.16 -49.20
C ARG A 393 -17.16 12.32 -48.60
N TYR A 394 -16.35 13.25 -49.12
CA TYR A 394 -15.04 13.56 -48.56
C TYR A 394 -15.16 14.05 -47.12
N GLN A 395 -15.99 15.07 -46.89
CA GLN A 395 -16.21 15.65 -45.55
C GLN A 395 -16.72 14.60 -44.55
N ALA A 396 -17.70 13.76 -44.95
CA ALA A 396 -18.16 12.65 -44.14
C ALA A 396 -17.05 11.61 -43.87
N ARG A 397 -16.17 11.35 -44.84
CA ARG A 397 -15.04 10.44 -44.66
C ARG A 397 -14.00 11.01 -43.70
N LEU A 398 -13.67 12.29 -43.82
CA LEU A 398 -12.76 12.99 -42.92
C LEU A 398 -13.24 12.87 -41.46
N LYS A 399 -14.53 13.12 -41.20
CA LYS A 399 -15.16 12.87 -39.89
C LYS A 399 -14.88 11.49 -39.32
N SER A 400 -15.00 10.45 -40.15
CA SER A 400 -14.80 9.07 -39.68
C SER A 400 -13.37 8.76 -39.21
N PHE A 401 -12.39 9.58 -39.60
CA PHE A 401 -11.01 9.43 -39.14
C PHE A 401 -10.87 9.89 -37.67
N PHE A 402 -11.65 10.87 -37.25
CA PHE A 402 -11.65 11.45 -35.90
C PHE A 402 -12.56 10.70 -34.91
N SER A 403 -12.57 9.36 -34.95
CA SER A 403 -13.56 8.56 -34.20
C SER A 403 -13.03 7.79 -32.99
N LYS A 404 -11.70 7.77 -32.76
CA LYS A 404 -11.10 6.91 -31.71
C LYS A 404 -9.94 7.56 -30.96
N SER A 405 -8.73 7.51 -31.53
CA SER A 405 -7.49 7.98 -30.91
C SER A 405 -6.61 8.69 -31.94
N SER A 406 -5.62 9.45 -31.49
CA SER A 406 -4.66 10.17 -32.33
C SER A 406 -3.95 9.22 -33.32
N ASP A 407 -3.44 8.08 -32.85
CA ASP A 407 -2.83 7.06 -33.71
C ASP A 407 -3.80 6.41 -34.68
N TYR A 408 -5.08 6.28 -34.30
CA TYR A 408 -6.10 5.80 -35.22
C TYR A 408 -6.39 6.83 -36.32
N LEU A 409 -6.52 8.11 -35.95
CA LEU A 409 -6.67 9.23 -36.86
C LEU A 409 -5.52 9.23 -37.88
N TYR A 410 -4.27 9.27 -37.42
CA TYR A 410 -3.11 9.31 -38.30
C TYR A 410 -3.06 8.10 -39.26
N ARG A 411 -3.19 6.88 -38.73
CA ARG A 411 -3.19 5.66 -39.57
C ARG A 411 -4.31 5.66 -40.60
N ARG A 412 -5.49 6.19 -40.25
CA ARG A 412 -6.60 6.31 -41.21
C ARG A 412 -6.28 7.31 -42.30
N VAL A 413 -5.74 8.48 -41.97
CA VAL A 413 -5.34 9.46 -42.98
C VAL A 413 -4.30 8.86 -43.93
N MET A 414 -3.23 8.27 -43.40
CA MET A 414 -2.15 7.69 -44.22
C MET A 414 -2.63 6.56 -45.13
N LYS A 415 -3.50 5.66 -44.62
CA LYS A 415 -4.08 4.59 -45.46
C LYS A 415 -4.89 5.14 -46.63
N ASN A 416 -5.53 6.30 -46.49
CA ASN A 416 -6.38 6.89 -47.52
C ASN A 416 -5.62 7.81 -48.48
N ASN A 417 -4.45 8.30 -48.09
CA ASN A 417 -3.57 9.06 -48.97
C ASN A 417 -3.19 8.24 -50.24
N ASN A 418 -3.00 6.93 -50.08
CA ASN A 418 -2.67 6.01 -51.18
C ASN A 418 -3.83 5.71 -52.16
N TYR A 419 -5.06 6.17 -51.89
CA TYR A 419 -6.24 5.90 -52.75
C TYR A 419 -6.78 7.15 -53.46
N PHE A 420 -6.23 8.33 -53.19
CA PHE A 420 -6.74 9.61 -53.70
C PHE A 420 -5.84 10.28 -54.73
N ILE A 421 -4.75 9.64 -55.16
CA ILE A 421 -4.13 9.98 -56.45
C ILE A 421 -5.08 9.41 -57.51
N PRO A 422 -5.81 10.22 -58.29
CA PRO A 422 -6.48 9.71 -59.46
C PRO A 422 -5.35 9.23 -60.38
N SER A 423 -5.29 7.94 -60.67
CA SER A 423 -4.61 7.48 -61.88
C SER A 423 -5.38 8.13 -63.04
N TYR A 424 -4.82 9.20 -63.59
CA TYR A 424 -5.21 9.67 -64.91
C TYR A 424 -4.69 8.64 -65.91
N ASP A 425 -5.52 7.64 -66.20
CA ASP A 425 -5.47 6.84 -67.42
C ASP A 425 -6.71 7.16 -68.27
#